data_AF-A0A7S2BIW2-F1
#
_entry.id   AF-A0A7S2BIW2-F1
#
_cell.length_a   1.000
_cell.length_b   1.000
_cell.length_c   1.000
_cell.angle_alpha   90.00
_cell.angle_beta   90.00
_cell.angle_gamma   90.00
#
_symmetry.space_group_name_H-M   'P 1'
#
loop_
_entity.id
_entity.type
_entity.pdbx_description
1 polymer ?
#
loop_
_entity_poly.entity_id
_entity_poly.type
_entity_poly.pdbx_seq_one_letter_code
_entity_poly.pdbx_strand_id
1 'polypeptide(L)'
;GDFGSAAEELIAQVGCLPDEIASVIVADARWIGGTLAQLCSWAPQIDVKLEIMGASTCRRWHTDTYGGRAIVSYNCSATDYTPQSNVDMWELENCGNNDCIIRDKSKIYGVSVGDVLFIKGNLFPGPVNGLVHKSPEKQYHAWGECINRLVLKLDVPEKS
;
A
#
# COMPACT_ATOMS: atom_id res chain seq x y z
N GLY A 1 10.09 8.87 -14.57
CA GLY A 1 10.44 7.85 -15.58
C GLY A 1 9.18 7.35 -16.24
N ASP A 2 9.29 6.43 -17.19
CA ASP A 2 8.13 5.70 -17.71
C ASP A 2 7.74 4.58 -16.72
N PHE A 3 6.71 4.85 -15.91
CA PHE A 3 6.22 3.90 -14.91
C PHE A 3 5.58 2.66 -15.54
N GLY A 4 5.12 2.74 -16.79
CA GLY A 4 4.57 1.59 -17.50
C GLY A 4 5.65 0.62 -17.91
N SER A 5 6.77 1.12 -18.45
CA SER A 5 7.94 0.28 -18.75
C SER A 5 8.48 -0.41 -17.50
N ALA A 6 8.56 0.31 -16.36
CA ALA A 6 8.95 -0.30 -15.09
C ALA A 6 8.00 -1.44 -14.67
N ALA A 7 6.69 -1.27 -14.86
CA ALA A 7 5.72 -2.33 -14.59
C ALA A 7 5.84 -3.50 -15.58
N GLU A 8 6.06 -3.25 -16.86
CA GLU A 8 6.30 -4.28 -17.88
C GLU A 8 7.52 -5.15 -17.54
N GLU A 9 8.62 -4.54 -17.09
CA GLU A 9 9.82 -5.24 -16.62
C GLU A 9 9.54 -6.13 -15.40
N LEU A 10 8.74 -5.64 -14.43
CA LEU A 10 8.35 -6.41 -13.25
C LEU A 10 7.42 -7.57 -13.62
N ILE A 11 6.46 -7.36 -14.51
CA ILE A 11 5.54 -8.41 -14.98
C ILE A 11 6.31 -9.51 -15.71
N ALA A 12 7.31 -9.15 -16.52
CA ALA A 12 8.16 -10.11 -17.21
C ALA A 12 8.92 -11.03 -16.25
N GLN A 13 9.30 -10.52 -15.06
CA GLN A 13 9.94 -11.33 -14.01
C GLN A 13 8.96 -12.31 -13.33
N VAL A 14 7.67 -11.98 -13.28
CA VAL A 14 6.62 -12.87 -12.74
C VAL A 14 6.31 -14.02 -13.71
N GLY A 15 6.31 -13.74 -15.01
CA GLY A 15 6.27 -14.75 -16.09
C GLY A 15 4.97 -15.54 -16.29
N CYS A 16 3.94 -15.34 -15.45
CA CYS A 16 2.70 -16.12 -15.50
C CYS A 16 1.40 -15.32 -15.28
N LEU A 17 1.44 -13.99 -15.43
CA LEU A 17 0.25 -13.15 -15.29
C LEU A 17 -0.60 -13.18 -16.57
N PRO A 18 -1.94 -13.30 -16.46
CA PRO A 18 -2.82 -13.15 -17.62
C PRO A 18 -2.66 -11.78 -18.29
N ASP A 19 -2.70 -11.73 -19.62
CA ASP A 19 -2.49 -10.51 -20.43
C ASP A 19 -3.41 -9.36 -20.02
N GLU A 20 -4.66 -9.67 -19.67
CA GLU A 20 -5.66 -8.69 -19.20
C GLU A 20 -5.21 -8.03 -17.89
N ILE A 21 -4.74 -8.82 -16.93
CA ILE A 21 -4.25 -8.32 -15.63
C ILE A 21 -2.94 -7.55 -15.82
N ALA A 22 -2.03 -8.06 -16.65
CA ALA A 22 -0.79 -7.37 -16.99
C ALA A 22 -1.06 -5.99 -17.58
N SER A 23 -2.00 -5.89 -18.53
CA SER A 23 -2.39 -4.63 -19.17
C SER A 23 -2.94 -3.61 -18.17
N VAL A 24 -3.78 -4.06 -17.23
CA VAL A 24 -4.32 -3.20 -16.16
C VAL A 24 -3.21 -2.69 -15.25
N ILE A 25 -2.30 -3.57 -14.80
CA ILE A 25 -1.17 -3.18 -13.94
C ILE A 25 -0.29 -2.11 -14.60
N VAL A 26 0.00 -2.28 -15.89
CA VAL A 26 0.81 -1.31 -16.64
C VAL A 26 0.09 0.03 -16.77
N ALA A 27 -1.22 0.02 -17.05
CA ALA A 27 -2.03 1.23 -17.12
C ALA A 27 -2.08 1.97 -15.77
N ASP A 28 -2.31 1.23 -14.69
CA ASP A 28 -2.32 1.78 -13.33
C ASP A 28 -0.96 2.34 -12.94
N ALA A 29 0.14 1.64 -13.21
CA ALA A 29 1.48 2.13 -12.91
C ALA A 29 1.76 3.47 -13.63
N ARG A 30 1.38 3.59 -14.91
CA ARG A 30 1.49 4.86 -15.66
C ARG A 30 0.65 5.97 -15.01
N TRP A 31 -0.61 5.71 -14.73
CA TRP A 31 -1.54 6.73 -14.23
C TRP A 31 -1.21 7.16 -12.79
N ILE A 32 -1.04 6.19 -11.89
CA ILE A 32 -0.68 6.43 -10.48
C ILE A 32 0.69 7.09 -10.41
N GLY A 33 1.69 6.55 -11.11
CA GLY A 33 3.04 7.09 -11.10
C GLY A 33 3.10 8.51 -11.65
N GLY A 34 2.42 8.78 -12.77
CA GLY A 34 2.32 10.13 -13.32
C GLY A 34 1.64 11.13 -12.37
N THR A 35 0.61 10.68 -11.65
CA THR A 35 -0.07 11.50 -10.63
C THR A 35 0.84 11.76 -9.44
N LEU A 36 1.53 10.73 -8.92
CA LEU A 36 2.47 10.88 -7.80
C LEU A 36 3.67 11.74 -8.16
N ALA A 37 4.19 11.67 -9.39
CA ALA A 37 5.30 12.51 -9.82
C ALA A 37 4.93 14.01 -9.81
N GLN A 38 3.67 14.34 -10.05
CA GLN A 38 3.17 15.72 -9.95
C GLN A 38 2.92 16.10 -8.48
N LEU A 39 2.24 15.24 -7.72
CA LEU A 39 1.89 15.49 -6.31
C LEU A 39 3.11 15.57 -5.40
N CYS A 40 4.12 14.75 -5.69
CA CYS A 40 5.37 14.61 -4.95
C CYS A 40 6.55 15.06 -5.81
N SER A 41 6.43 16.22 -6.46
CA SER A 41 7.48 16.79 -7.33
C SER A 41 8.82 17.07 -6.62
N TRP A 42 8.82 17.03 -5.29
CA TRP A 42 10.00 17.12 -4.44
C TRP A 42 10.77 15.79 -4.32
N ALA A 43 10.18 14.66 -4.69
CA ALA A 43 10.81 13.35 -4.59
C ALA A 43 11.71 13.11 -5.81
N PRO A 44 12.96 12.65 -5.60
CA PRO A 44 13.91 12.46 -6.70
C PRO A 44 13.55 11.28 -7.61
N GLN A 45 12.85 10.28 -7.06
CA GLN A 45 12.40 9.09 -7.76
C GLN A 45 11.14 8.53 -7.11
N ILE A 46 10.49 7.58 -7.77
CA ILE A 46 9.37 6.81 -7.24
C ILE A 46 9.65 5.35 -7.59
N ASP A 47 9.64 4.49 -6.57
CA ASP A 47 9.95 3.07 -6.74
C ASP A 47 8.66 2.30 -7.03
N VAL A 48 8.61 1.62 -8.17
CA VAL A 48 7.49 0.76 -8.56
C VAL A 48 7.77 -0.67 -8.09
N LYS A 49 6.80 -1.30 -7.41
CA LYS A 49 6.91 -2.66 -6.89
C LYS A 49 5.65 -3.45 -7.21
N LEU A 50 5.82 -4.67 -7.71
CA LEU A 50 4.75 -5.64 -7.90
C LEU A 50 5.01 -6.83 -6.98
N GLU A 51 4.10 -7.06 -6.03
CA GLU A 51 4.31 -8.02 -4.95
C GLU A 51 3.17 -9.04 -4.87
N ILE A 52 3.54 -10.29 -4.57
CA ILE A 52 2.61 -11.35 -4.18
C ILE A 52 2.67 -11.48 -2.65
N MET A 53 1.65 -10.98 -1.97
CA MET A 53 1.55 -10.99 -0.51
C MET A 53 0.74 -12.20 -0.03
N GLY A 54 1.42 -13.20 0.51
CA GLY A 54 0.81 -14.41 1.08
C GLY A 54 0.70 -14.39 2.60
N ALA A 55 1.29 -15.40 3.27
CA ALA A 55 1.20 -15.55 4.72
C ALA A 55 2.03 -14.53 5.53
N SER A 56 3.06 -13.94 4.95
CA SER A 56 3.91 -12.95 5.61
C SER A 56 3.38 -11.54 5.34
N THR A 57 2.66 -10.96 6.28
CA THR A 57 2.05 -9.63 6.17
C THR A 57 2.30 -8.80 7.42
N CYS A 58 2.36 -7.48 7.27
CA CYS A 58 2.48 -6.57 8.40
C CYS A 58 1.13 -6.46 9.12
N ARG A 59 0.96 -7.27 10.17
CA ARG A 59 -0.28 -7.31 10.97
C ARG A 59 -0.38 -6.16 11.96
N ARG A 60 0.73 -5.50 12.31
CA ARG A 60 0.74 -4.40 13.27
C ARG A 60 0.29 -3.11 12.58
N TRP A 61 -0.55 -2.33 13.26
CA TRP A 61 -0.84 -0.95 12.88
C TRP A 61 0.45 -0.14 12.89
N HIS A 62 0.71 0.59 11.80
CA HIS A 62 1.89 1.43 11.67
C HIS A 62 1.61 2.64 10.76
N THR A 63 2.45 3.67 10.89
CA THR A 63 2.60 4.70 9.87
C THR A 63 3.70 4.28 8.90
N ASP A 64 3.62 4.75 7.65
CA ASP A 64 4.64 4.42 6.67
C ASP A 64 5.93 5.20 6.94
N THR A 65 7.09 4.57 6.75
CA THR A 65 8.39 5.22 6.91
C THR A 65 8.85 5.95 5.65
N TYR A 66 8.09 5.86 4.56
CA TYR A 66 8.36 6.54 3.29
C TYR A 66 7.91 8.01 3.34
N GLY A 67 8.24 8.77 2.30
CA GLY A 67 7.59 10.04 2.03
C GLY A 67 6.11 9.81 1.75
N GLY A 68 5.78 8.84 0.91
CA GLY A 68 4.42 8.35 0.73
C GLY A 68 4.37 7.02 0.01
N ARG A 69 3.20 6.39 -0.04
CA ARG A 69 2.96 5.14 -0.75
C ARG A 69 1.60 5.17 -1.42
N ALA A 70 1.55 4.90 -2.72
CA ALA A 70 0.31 4.45 -3.34
C ALA A 70 0.25 2.93 -3.36
N ILE A 71 -0.94 2.38 -3.14
CA ILE A 71 -1.19 0.94 -3.15
C ILE A 71 -2.50 0.64 -3.86
N VAL A 72 -2.49 -0.39 -4.70
CA VAL A 72 -3.67 -0.99 -5.34
C VAL A 72 -3.54 -2.51 -5.31
N SER A 73 -4.64 -3.21 -5.11
CA SER A 73 -4.69 -4.67 -5.07
C SER A 73 -5.69 -5.20 -6.10
N TYR A 74 -5.35 -6.32 -6.74
CA TYR A 74 -6.06 -6.82 -7.92
C TYR A 74 -7.00 -8.00 -7.66
N ASN A 75 -6.92 -8.62 -6.48
CA ASN A 75 -7.72 -9.82 -6.19
C ASN A 75 -8.26 -9.92 -4.75
N CYS A 76 -7.71 -9.14 -3.80
CA CYS A 76 -8.21 -9.05 -2.42
C CYS A 76 -8.12 -7.61 -1.91
N SER A 77 -8.63 -7.33 -0.70
CA SER A 77 -8.43 -6.02 -0.03
C SER A 77 -6.94 -5.65 0.02
N ALA A 78 -6.61 -4.37 -0.22
CA ALA A 78 -5.24 -3.90 -0.27
C ALA A 78 -4.66 -3.65 1.13
N THR A 79 -5.36 -2.89 1.96
CA THR A 79 -4.95 -2.55 3.33
C THR A 79 -6.17 -2.16 4.15
N ASP A 80 -6.09 -2.38 5.47
CA ASP A 80 -6.96 -1.70 6.42
C ASP A 80 -6.29 -0.38 6.83
N TYR A 81 -7.08 0.66 7.06
CA TYR A 81 -6.59 1.97 7.48
C TYR A 81 -7.55 2.67 8.45
N THR A 82 -7.01 3.63 9.17
CA THR A 82 -7.75 4.54 10.04
C THR A 82 -7.11 5.94 9.99
N PRO A 83 -7.88 7.03 10.15
CA PRO A 83 -7.27 8.35 10.35
C PRO A 83 -6.46 8.37 11.64
N GLN A 84 -5.35 9.12 11.65
CA GLN A 84 -4.48 9.28 12.82
C GLN A 84 -5.21 9.81 14.07
N SER A 85 -6.26 10.61 13.90
CA SER A 85 -7.08 11.11 15.02
C SER A 85 -7.84 10.02 15.78
N ASN A 86 -7.99 8.83 15.19
CA ASN A 86 -8.60 7.66 15.81
C ASN A 86 -7.57 6.74 16.48
N VAL A 87 -6.31 7.18 16.58
CA VAL A 87 -5.21 6.37 17.08
C VAL A 87 -4.71 6.89 18.42
N ASP A 88 -4.39 5.98 19.33
CA ASP A 88 -3.54 6.28 20.46
C ASP A 88 -2.07 6.18 20.03
N MET A 89 -1.46 7.34 19.79
CA MET A 89 -0.09 7.43 19.28
C MET A 89 0.94 6.91 20.27
N TRP A 90 0.68 7.03 21.58
CA TRP A 90 1.59 6.49 22.58
C TRP A 90 1.60 4.96 22.55
N GLU A 91 0.43 4.33 22.46
CA GLU A 91 0.30 2.88 22.31
C GLU A 91 0.91 2.37 21.00
N LEU A 92 0.72 3.11 19.91
CA LEU A 92 1.30 2.82 18.59
C LEU A 92 2.83 2.74 18.65
N GLU A 93 3.46 3.70 19.31
CA GLU A 93 4.92 3.84 19.39
C GLU A 93 5.55 2.91 20.43
N ASN A 94 4.87 2.67 21.57
CA ASN A 94 5.52 2.06 22.75
C ASN A 94 4.99 0.68 23.15
N CYS A 95 3.70 0.40 22.98
CA CYS A 95 3.04 -0.72 23.64
C CYS A 95 2.86 -1.95 22.73
N GLY A 96 2.82 -1.73 21.42
CA GLY A 96 2.86 -2.79 20.40
C GLY A 96 1.63 -3.71 20.31
N ASN A 97 0.57 -3.47 21.09
CA ASN A 97 -0.68 -4.22 21.03
C ASN A 97 -1.73 -3.51 20.15
N ASN A 98 -2.11 -4.15 19.03
CA ASN A 98 -3.11 -3.61 18.09
C ASN A 98 -4.46 -3.24 18.72
N ASP A 99 -4.89 -3.96 19.75
CA ASP A 99 -6.20 -3.70 20.37
C ASP A 99 -6.23 -2.39 21.17
N CYS A 100 -5.08 -1.92 21.65
CA CYS A 100 -4.97 -0.66 22.40
C CYS A 100 -4.74 0.56 21.49
N ILE A 101 -4.27 0.33 20.25
CA ILE A 101 -3.89 1.39 19.31
C ILE A 101 -5.12 2.13 18.77
N ILE A 102 -6.23 1.43 18.55
CA ILE A 102 -7.41 1.98 17.89
C ILE A 102 -8.44 2.45 18.92
N ARG A 103 -8.77 3.74 18.92
CA ARG A 103 -9.73 4.35 19.84
C ARG A 103 -11.17 3.91 19.55
N ASP A 104 -11.56 3.90 18.28
CA ASP A 104 -12.89 3.51 17.82
C ASP A 104 -12.78 2.53 16.64
N LYS A 105 -13.12 1.26 16.89
CA LYS A 105 -13.04 0.18 15.89
C LYS A 105 -14.04 0.38 14.73
N SER A 106 -15.10 1.19 14.91
CA SER A 106 -16.06 1.48 13.82
C SER A 106 -15.49 2.42 12.75
N LYS A 107 -14.35 3.06 13.03
CA LYS A 107 -13.62 3.94 12.10
C LYS A 107 -12.41 3.27 11.48
N ILE A 108 -12.41 1.94 11.43
CA ILE A 108 -11.50 1.15 10.62
C ILE A 108 -12.14 0.94 9.26
N TYR A 109 -11.40 1.26 8.20
CA TYR A 109 -11.84 1.14 6.82
C TYR A 109 -10.93 0.17 6.07
N GLY A 110 -11.47 -0.51 5.07
CA GLY A 110 -10.71 -1.36 4.16
C GLY A 110 -10.66 -0.75 2.77
N VAL A 111 -9.54 -0.94 2.07
CA VAL A 111 -9.39 -0.56 0.65
C VAL A 111 -9.81 -1.74 -0.23
N SER A 112 -10.81 -1.52 -1.09
CA SER A 112 -11.36 -2.59 -1.93
C SER A 112 -10.42 -2.95 -3.09
N VAL A 113 -10.74 -4.03 -3.79
CA VAL A 113 -10.04 -4.40 -5.04
C VAL A 113 -10.20 -3.29 -6.06
N GLY A 114 -9.10 -2.88 -6.69
CA GLY A 114 -9.07 -1.81 -7.70
C GLY A 114 -9.08 -0.38 -7.13
N ASP A 115 -9.34 -0.19 -5.84
CA ASP A 115 -9.21 1.12 -5.21
C ASP A 115 -7.73 1.51 -5.13
N VAL A 116 -7.42 2.77 -5.47
CA VAL A 116 -6.08 3.36 -5.29
C VAL A 116 -6.07 4.17 -4.01
N LEU A 117 -5.25 3.75 -3.04
CA LEU A 117 -5.02 4.51 -1.81
C LEU A 117 -3.63 5.15 -1.82
N PHE A 118 -3.55 6.46 -1.62
CA PHE A 118 -2.29 7.16 -1.35
C PHE A 118 -2.17 7.51 0.15
N ILE A 119 -1.03 7.15 0.72
CA ILE A 119 -0.75 7.26 2.16
C ILE A 119 0.47 8.16 2.33
N LYS A 120 0.29 9.28 3.04
CA LYS A 120 1.42 10.13 3.46
C LYS A 120 2.15 9.42 4.59
N GLY A 121 3.44 9.15 4.41
CA GLY A 121 4.27 8.57 5.44
C GLY A 121 4.93 9.64 6.32
N ASN A 122 5.75 9.18 7.26
CA ASN A 122 6.43 10.03 8.25
C ASN A 122 7.43 11.01 7.63
N LEU A 123 7.90 10.72 6.41
CA LEU A 123 8.85 11.57 5.69
C LEU A 123 8.16 12.49 4.66
N PHE A 124 6.82 12.53 4.63
CA PHE A 124 6.09 13.44 3.74
C PHE A 124 6.37 14.90 4.12
N PRO A 125 6.69 15.80 3.18
CA PRO A 125 6.93 17.21 3.50
C PRO A 125 5.69 17.91 4.06
N GLY A 126 5.85 18.57 5.21
CA GLY A 126 4.78 19.32 5.87
C GLY A 126 4.02 18.51 6.91
N PRO A 127 2.77 18.90 7.27
CA PRO A 127 2.01 18.21 8.30
C PRO A 127 1.73 16.74 7.94
N VAL A 128 2.35 15.84 8.70
CA VAL A 128 2.12 14.40 8.62
C VAL A 128 0.87 14.06 9.43
N ASN A 129 -0.27 14.09 8.75
CA ASN A 129 -1.52 13.50 9.20
C ASN A 129 -1.79 12.23 8.37
N GLY A 130 -0.82 11.32 8.36
CA GLY A 130 -0.86 10.09 7.56
C GLY A 130 -1.95 9.14 8.05
N LEU A 131 -2.40 8.23 7.18
CA LEU A 131 -3.23 7.13 7.64
C LEU A 131 -2.37 6.14 8.42
N VAL A 132 -2.91 5.59 9.51
CA VAL A 132 -2.32 4.45 10.20
C VAL A 132 -2.95 3.21 9.57
N HIS A 133 -2.11 2.27 9.12
CA HIS A 133 -2.55 1.14 8.32
C HIS A 133 -1.98 -0.19 8.80
N LYS A 134 -2.60 -1.29 8.36
CA LYS A 134 -2.05 -2.64 8.49
C LYS A 134 -2.54 -3.48 7.33
N SER A 135 -1.85 -4.59 7.07
CA SER A 135 -2.40 -5.58 6.14
C SER A 135 -3.77 -6.07 6.62
N PRO A 136 -4.71 -6.32 5.69
CA PRO A 136 -6.03 -6.82 6.03
C PRO A 136 -5.92 -8.24 6.56
N GLU A 137 -7.01 -8.73 7.15
CA GLU A 137 -7.09 -10.12 7.59
C GLU A 137 -6.83 -11.09 6.45
N LYS A 138 -6.17 -12.21 6.77
CA LYS A 138 -5.87 -13.24 5.78
C LYS A 138 -7.16 -13.89 5.29
N GLN A 139 -7.23 -14.09 3.99
CA GLN A 139 -8.28 -14.89 3.38
C GLN A 139 -7.72 -16.28 3.06
N TYR A 140 -8.58 -17.29 3.10
CA TYR A 140 -8.22 -18.68 2.87
C TYR A 140 -9.13 -19.30 1.83
N HIS A 141 -8.57 -20.15 0.98
CA HIS A 141 -9.36 -21.03 0.13
C HIS A 141 -10.14 -22.05 0.99
N ALA A 142 -11.17 -22.66 0.41
CA ALA A 142 -11.99 -23.67 1.10
C ALA A 142 -11.17 -24.87 1.62
N TRP A 143 -10.04 -25.16 1.00
CA TRP A 143 -9.10 -26.22 1.38
C TRP A 143 -7.99 -25.78 2.35
N GLY A 144 -8.06 -24.55 2.89
CA GLY A 144 -7.23 -24.09 4.00
C GLY A 144 -5.94 -23.36 3.63
N GLU A 145 -5.62 -23.20 2.35
CA GLU A 145 -4.46 -22.43 1.91
C GLU A 145 -4.73 -20.92 1.92
N CYS A 146 -3.74 -20.12 2.32
CA CYS A 146 -3.84 -18.67 2.31
C CYS A 146 -3.93 -18.15 0.87
N ILE A 147 -4.92 -17.29 0.59
CA ILE A 147 -5.04 -16.61 -0.69
C ILE A 147 -3.92 -15.58 -0.78
N ASN A 148 -3.12 -15.67 -1.84
CA ASN A 148 -2.08 -14.68 -2.13
C ASN A 148 -2.70 -13.44 -2.77
N ARG A 149 -2.25 -12.26 -2.36
CA ARG A 149 -2.72 -10.97 -2.90
C ARG A 149 -1.72 -10.41 -3.90
N LEU A 150 -2.17 -10.04 -5.08
CA LEU A 150 -1.36 -9.33 -6.06
C LEU A 150 -1.51 -7.83 -5.86
N VAL A 151 -0.41 -7.15 -5.54
CA VAL A 151 -0.42 -5.75 -5.13
C VAL A 151 0.63 -4.97 -5.91
N LEU A 152 0.20 -3.86 -6.52
CA LEU A 152 1.11 -2.85 -7.06
C LEU A 152 1.30 -1.74 -6.02
N LYS A 153 2.55 -1.39 -5.74
CA LYS A 153 2.94 -0.29 -4.85
C LYS A 153 3.82 0.69 -5.60
N LEU A 154 3.59 1.98 -5.35
CA LEU A 154 4.48 3.04 -5.79
C LEU A 154 4.93 3.81 -4.56
N ASP A 155 6.19 3.61 -4.19
CA ASP A 155 6.80 4.17 -2.99
C ASP A 155 7.52 5.48 -3.34
N VAL A 156 7.17 6.54 -2.63
CA VAL A 156 7.82 7.85 -2.72
C VAL A 156 8.82 7.94 -1.57
N PRO A 157 10.13 7.96 -1.83
CA PRO A 157 11.16 8.03 -0.81
C PRO A 157 11.16 9.41 -0.10
N GLU A 158 12.07 9.59 0.85
CA GLU A 158 12.25 10.89 1.49
C GLU A 158 12.78 11.95 0.53
N LYS A 159 12.62 13.22 0.93
CA LYS A 159 13.22 14.34 0.22
C LYS A 159 14.75 14.28 0.38
N SER A 160 15.47 14.17 -0.73
CA SER A 160 16.94 14.33 -0.79
C SER A 160 17.37 15.74 -0.41
#